data_AF-A0A2E4QV96-F1
#
_entry.id   AF-A0A2E4QV96-F1
#
_cell.length_a   1.000
_cell.length_b   1.000
_cell.length_c   1.000
_cell.angle_alpha   90.00
_cell.angle_beta   90.00
_cell.angle_gamma   90.00
#
_symmetry.space_group_name_H-M   'P 1'
#
loop_
_entity.id
_entity.type
_entity.pdbx_description
1 polymer ?
#
loop_
_entity_poly.entity_id
_entity_poly.type
_entity_poly.pdbx_seq_one_letter_code
_entity_poly.pdbx_strand_id
1 'polypeptide(L)'
;MTRLIRTTALAFLAIMAAPLCLAAPSDARDWANLAGDLRNMARDIQANADANPALDAQLPAPLRMGLQRFGVASSQLSTEMKTYDGAKDLVCIFRGMSEETGKQLTSLNDARTGADQSDALTRLVMMLDDATQVGEAAARVMETADRIEPVDGGLTGKCEAVPFR
;
A
#
# COMPACT_ATOMS: atom_id res chain seq x y z
N MET A 1 28.96 50.98 47.36
CA MET A 1 29.09 49.52 47.42
C MET A 1 27.99 48.92 46.56
N THR A 2 28.38 48.23 45.49
CA THR A 2 27.55 47.85 44.35
C THR A 2 27.49 46.33 44.26
N ARG A 3 26.43 45.79 43.63
CA ARG A 3 26.25 44.42 43.07
C ARG A 3 25.55 43.41 44.01
N LEU A 4 24.70 42.47 43.56
CA LEU A 4 24.20 42.09 42.24
C LEU A 4 22.92 41.24 42.46
N ILE A 5 21.85 41.50 41.73
CA ILE A 5 20.65 40.63 41.67
C ILE A 5 20.99 39.47 40.74
N ARG A 6 21.01 38.22 41.25
CA ARG A 6 21.17 37.02 40.43
C ARG A 6 19.79 36.48 40.05
N THR A 7 19.35 36.81 38.85
CA THR A 7 18.24 36.18 38.15
C THR A 7 18.69 34.81 37.62
N THR A 8 18.20 33.74 38.23
CA THR A 8 18.36 32.37 37.72
C THR A 8 17.29 32.12 36.66
N ALA A 9 17.68 32.19 35.38
CA ALA A 9 16.84 31.77 34.28
C ALA A 9 16.81 30.22 34.23
N LEU A 10 15.64 29.62 34.51
CA LEU A 10 15.40 28.20 34.18
C LEU A 10 15.23 28.08 32.66
N ALA A 11 16.18 27.43 32.00
CA ALA A 11 16.06 27.02 30.61
C ALA A 11 15.16 25.77 30.53
N PHE A 12 13.96 25.93 29.97
CA PHE A 12 13.10 24.83 29.55
C PHE A 12 13.68 24.24 28.25
N LEU A 13 14.39 23.12 28.36
CA LEU A 13 14.78 22.30 27.20
C LEU A 13 13.62 21.33 26.89
N ALA A 14 12.69 21.77 26.05
CA ALA A 14 11.63 20.90 25.52
C ALA A 14 12.24 19.97 24.46
N ILE A 15 12.57 18.74 24.85
CA ILE A 15 12.91 17.66 23.91
C ILE A 15 11.62 17.30 23.16
N MET A 16 11.46 17.85 21.95
CA MET A 16 10.46 17.37 21.01
C MET A 16 10.87 15.96 20.57
N ALA A 17 10.32 14.93 21.21
CA ALA A 17 10.36 13.58 20.69
C ALA A 17 9.55 13.57 19.39
N ALA A 18 10.22 13.74 18.25
CA ALA A 18 9.59 13.51 16.96
C ALA A 18 9.19 12.03 16.90
N PRO A 19 7.92 11.70 16.60
CA PRO A 19 7.54 10.32 16.36
C PRO A 19 8.28 9.88 15.10
N LEU A 20 9.23 8.97 15.26
CA LEU A 20 9.78 8.23 14.12
C LEU A 20 8.61 7.39 13.59
N CYS A 21 7.96 7.84 12.51
CA CYS A 21 7.01 7.04 11.74
C CYS A 21 7.79 5.92 11.05
N LEU A 22 8.17 4.90 11.83
CA LEU A 22 8.59 3.62 11.31
C LEU A 22 7.37 2.99 10.62
N ALA A 23 7.55 2.41 9.43
CA ALA A 23 6.53 1.57 8.81
C ALA A 23 6.15 0.49 9.82
N ALA A 24 4.93 0.55 10.33
CA ALA A 24 4.48 -0.38 11.35
C ALA A 24 3.92 -1.64 10.66
N PRO A 25 4.05 -2.83 11.26
CA PRO A 25 3.36 -4.01 10.75
C PRO A 25 1.85 -3.84 10.59
N SER A 26 1.24 -2.91 11.36
CA SER A 26 -0.16 -2.51 11.19
C SER A 26 -0.44 -1.91 9.81
N ASP A 27 0.48 -1.15 9.22
CA ASP A 27 0.27 -0.49 7.93
C ASP A 27 0.16 -1.51 6.79
N ALA A 28 1.00 -2.55 6.83
CA ALA A 28 0.92 -3.69 5.91
C ALA A 28 -0.37 -4.51 6.09
N ARG A 29 -0.87 -4.65 7.33
CA ARG A 29 -2.17 -5.29 7.61
C ARG A 29 -3.34 -4.47 7.12
N ASP A 30 -3.34 -3.17 7.38
CA ASP A 30 -4.40 -2.26 6.94
C ASP A 30 -4.47 -2.20 5.42
N TRP A 31 -3.32 -2.23 4.76
CA TRP A 31 -3.22 -2.39 3.31
C TRP A 31 -3.82 -3.71 2.82
N ALA A 32 -3.54 -4.84 3.49
CA ALA A 32 -4.12 -6.15 3.16
C ALA A 32 -5.65 -6.16 3.36
N ASN A 33 -6.14 -5.56 4.45
CA ASN A 33 -7.57 -5.44 4.73
C ASN A 33 -8.27 -4.61 3.64
N LEU A 34 -7.67 -3.48 3.25
CA LEU A 34 -8.17 -2.65 2.15
C LEU A 34 -8.25 -3.45 0.84
N ALA A 35 -7.24 -4.27 0.52
CA ALA A 35 -7.30 -5.16 -0.65
C ALA A 35 -8.48 -6.13 -0.57
N GLY A 36 -8.71 -6.74 0.60
CA GLY A 36 -9.82 -7.67 0.83
C GLY A 36 -11.19 -7.02 0.62
N ASP A 37 -11.38 -5.81 1.16
CA ASP A 37 -12.62 -5.04 0.99
C ASP A 37 -12.87 -4.67 -0.48
N LEU A 38 -11.83 -4.21 -1.17
CA LEU A 38 -11.91 -3.87 -2.59
C LEU A 38 -12.16 -5.11 -3.46
N ARG A 39 -11.58 -6.25 -3.11
CA ARG A 39 -11.79 -7.52 -3.82
C ARG A 39 -13.26 -7.93 -3.73
N ASN A 40 -13.87 -7.83 -2.55
CA ASN A 40 -15.28 -8.17 -2.35
C ASN A 40 -16.18 -7.22 -3.17
N MET A 41 -15.91 -5.92 -3.10
CA MET A 41 -16.65 -4.94 -3.91
C MET A 41 -16.50 -5.19 -5.42
N ALA A 42 -15.28 -5.52 -5.88
CA ALA A 42 -15.01 -5.85 -7.27
C ALA A 42 -15.78 -7.09 -7.74
N ARG A 43 -15.88 -8.14 -6.90
CA ARG A 43 -16.68 -9.35 -7.20
C ARG A 43 -18.17 -9.04 -7.32
N ASP A 44 -18.72 -8.20 -6.46
CA ASP A 44 -20.14 -7.83 -6.54
C ASP A 44 -20.45 -7.09 -7.85
N ILE A 45 -19.56 -6.15 -8.24
CA ILE A 45 -19.70 -5.42 -9.50
C ILE A 45 -19.51 -6.36 -10.69
N GLN A 46 -18.57 -7.29 -10.61
CA GLN A 46 -18.30 -8.27 -11.65
C GLN A 46 -19.53 -9.15 -11.90
N ALA A 47 -20.15 -9.68 -10.84
CA ALA A 47 -21.35 -10.49 -10.96
C ALA A 47 -22.50 -9.74 -11.65
N ASN A 48 -22.64 -8.43 -11.39
CA ASN A 48 -23.62 -7.60 -12.08
C ASN A 48 -23.25 -7.36 -13.56
N ALA A 49 -21.96 -7.17 -13.86
CA ALA A 49 -21.47 -7.00 -15.23
C ALA A 49 -21.65 -8.28 -16.07
N ASP A 50 -21.39 -9.45 -15.48
CA ASP A 50 -21.64 -10.77 -16.07
C ASP A 50 -23.11 -11.00 -16.38
N ALA A 51 -24.00 -10.58 -15.48
CA ALA A 51 -25.45 -10.69 -15.68
C ALA A 51 -25.98 -9.73 -16.76
N ASN A 52 -25.24 -8.66 -17.08
CA ASN A 52 -25.67 -7.58 -17.95
C ASN A 52 -24.60 -7.18 -18.99
N PRO A 53 -24.11 -8.11 -19.83
CA PRO A 53 -22.90 -7.90 -20.62
C PRO A 53 -23.03 -6.80 -21.69
N ALA A 54 -24.26 -6.49 -22.12
CA ALA A 54 -24.53 -5.49 -23.16
C ALA A 54 -24.84 -4.09 -22.62
N LEU A 55 -24.93 -3.92 -21.29
CA LEU A 55 -25.13 -2.59 -20.71
C LEU A 55 -23.84 -1.78 -20.71
N ASP A 56 -23.97 -0.46 -20.73
CA ASP A 56 -22.83 0.44 -20.59
C ASP A 56 -22.12 0.20 -19.26
N ALA A 57 -20.80 0.02 -19.33
CA ALA A 57 -19.97 -0.14 -18.15
C ALA A 57 -19.99 1.13 -17.30
N GLN A 58 -20.10 0.96 -15.99
CA GLN A 58 -20.02 2.06 -15.03
C GLN A 58 -19.11 1.64 -13.89
N LEU A 59 -17.98 2.34 -13.72
CA LEU A 59 -17.10 2.14 -12.57
C LEU A 59 -17.65 2.91 -11.37
N PRO A 60 -18.09 2.22 -10.29
CA PRO A 60 -18.63 2.91 -9.11
C PRO A 60 -17.55 3.77 -8.44
N ALA A 61 -17.94 4.97 -8.01
CA ALA A 61 -17.02 5.90 -7.35
C ALA A 61 -16.33 5.31 -6.10
N PRO A 62 -17.00 4.51 -5.24
CA PRO A 62 -16.34 3.86 -4.10
C PRO A 62 -15.18 2.96 -4.51
N LEU A 63 -15.36 2.11 -5.53
CA LEU A 63 -14.29 1.22 -6.00
C LEU A 63 -13.13 2.03 -6.57
N ARG A 64 -13.42 3.04 -7.40
CA ARG A 64 -12.40 3.92 -7.99
C ARG A 64 -11.56 4.61 -6.91
N MET A 65 -12.20 5.24 -5.93
CA MET A 65 -11.49 5.93 -4.84
C MET A 65 -10.71 4.94 -3.96
N GLY A 66 -11.29 3.77 -3.71
CA GLY A 66 -10.63 2.71 -2.95
C GLY A 66 -9.35 2.23 -3.61
N LEU A 67 -9.39 1.96 -4.92
CA LEU A 67 -8.20 1.59 -5.71
C LEU A 67 -7.16 2.71 -5.73
N GLN A 68 -7.57 3.98 -5.86
CA GLN A 68 -6.62 5.09 -5.78
C GLN A 68 -5.90 5.13 -4.41
N ARG A 69 -6.65 4.96 -3.31
CA ARG A 69 -6.06 4.89 -1.96
C ARG A 69 -5.14 3.69 -1.81
N PHE A 70 -5.54 2.54 -2.33
CA PHE A 70 -4.73 1.32 -2.31
C PHE A 70 -3.41 1.50 -3.06
N GLY A 71 -3.43 2.11 -4.25
CA GLY A 71 -2.22 2.41 -5.02
C GLY A 71 -1.28 3.39 -4.30
N VAL A 72 -1.83 4.42 -3.63
CA VAL A 72 -1.06 5.36 -2.82
C VAL A 72 -0.43 4.67 -1.61
N ALA A 73 -1.21 3.88 -0.86
CA ALA A 73 -0.72 3.13 0.30
C ALA A 73 0.39 2.14 -0.10
N SER A 74 0.27 1.49 -1.26
CA SER A 74 1.32 0.62 -1.81
C SER A 74 2.62 1.40 -2.06
N SER A 75 2.53 2.60 -2.66
CA SER A 75 3.70 3.46 -2.90
C SER A 75 4.36 3.94 -1.61
N GLN A 76 3.54 4.25 -0.59
CA GLN A 76 4.01 4.64 0.74
C GLN A 76 4.77 3.50 1.42
N LEU A 77 4.19 2.29 1.49
CA LEU A 77 4.86 1.11 2.04
C LEU A 77 6.18 0.82 1.34
N SER A 78 6.22 0.92 0.00
CA SER A 78 7.47 0.76 -0.76
C SER A 78 8.55 1.77 -0.32
N THR A 79 8.16 3.04 -0.18
CA THR A 79 9.06 4.14 0.18
C THR A 79 9.57 4.01 1.61
N GLU A 80 8.70 3.67 2.54
CA GLU A 80 9.05 3.52 3.94
C GLU A 80 9.95 2.30 4.15
N MET A 81 9.61 1.14 3.57
CA MET A 81 10.49 -0.04 3.61
C MET A 81 11.86 0.25 3.02
N LYS A 82 11.94 1.01 1.93
CA LYS A 82 13.24 1.45 1.37
C LYS A 82 14.03 2.33 2.34
N THR A 83 13.34 3.19 3.09
CA THR A 83 13.97 4.13 4.03
C THR A 83 14.59 3.40 5.23
N TYR A 84 13.98 2.29 5.65
CA TYR A 84 14.42 1.51 6.81
C TYR A 84 15.21 0.25 6.44
N ASP A 85 15.77 0.18 5.22
CA ASP A 85 16.51 -0.97 4.71
C ASP A 85 15.72 -2.30 4.83
N GLY A 86 14.41 -2.21 4.66
CA GLY A 86 13.51 -3.35 4.65
C GLY A 86 13.80 -4.29 3.49
N ALA A 87 13.24 -5.51 3.56
CA ALA A 87 13.46 -6.55 2.58
C ALA A 87 13.19 -6.03 1.16
N LYS A 88 14.24 -6.04 0.32
CA LYS A 88 14.22 -5.45 -1.02
C LYS A 88 13.08 -5.98 -1.89
N ASP A 89 12.78 -7.27 -1.80
CA ASP A 89 11.70 -7.88 -2.55
C ASP A 89 10.36 -7.23 -2.23
N LEU A 90 10.10 -6.92 -0.94
CA LEU A 90 8.87 -6.23 -0.53
C LEU A 90 8.81 -4.80 -1.08
N VAL A 91 9.93 -4.06 -1.04
CA VAL A 91 10.02 -2.72 -1.66
C VAL A 91 9.58 -2.78 -3.13
N CYS A 92 10.10 -3.74 -3.88
CA CYS A 92 9.80 -3.92 -5.29
C CYS A 92 8.34 -4.36 -5.53
N ILE A 93 7.83 -5.29 -4.71
CA ILE A 93 6.45 -5.79 -4.79
C ILE A 93 5.45 -4.66 -4.57
N PHE A 94 5.61 -3.86 -3.51
CA PHE A 94 4.68 -2.75 -3.22
C PHE A 94 4.73 -1.66 -4.29
N ARG A 95 5.91 -1.36 -4.84
CA ARG A 95 6.02 -0.46 -6.00
C ARG A 95 5.27 -1.01 -7.21
N GLY A 96 5.47 -2.30 -7.52
CA GLY A 96 4.78 -2.98 -8.62
C GLY A 96 3.26 -2.97 -8.45
N MET A 97 2.77 -3.20 -7.22
CA MET A 97 1.34 -3.12 -6.89
C MET A 97 0.77 -1.72 -7.11
N SER A 98 1.51 -0.66 -6.76
CA SER A 98 1.08 0.72 -7.02
C SER A 98 0.94 0.99 -8.53
N GLU A 99 1.95 0.59 -9.31
CA GLU A 99 1.95 0.74 -10.77
C GLU A 99 0.82 -0.06 -11.42
N GLU A 100 0.63 -1.32 -11.01
CA GLU A 100 -0.40 -2.19 -11.54
C GLU A 100 -1.81 -1.68 -11.20
N THR A 101 -2.01 -1.16 -9.99
CA THR A 101 -3.28 -0.52 -9.60
C THR A 101 -3.67 0.61 -10.56
N GLY A 102 -2.69 1.41 -11.01
CA GLY A 102 -2.90 2.43 -12.03
C GLY A 102 -3.39 1.85 -13.36
N LYS A 103 -2.80 0.75 -13.81
CA LYS A 103 -3.21 0.07 -15.05
C LYS A 103 -4.60 -0.53 -14.94
N GLN A 104 -4.94 -1.14 -13.80
CA GLN A 104 -6.27 -1.70 -13.56
C GLN A 104 -7.34 -0.59 -13.55
N LEU A 105 -7.05 0.56 -12.94
CA LEU A 105 -7.93 1.73 -12.98
C LEU A 105 -8.15 2.23 -14.41
N THR A 106 -7.10 2.33 -15.24
CA THR A 106 -7.25 2.67 -16.65
C THR A 106 -8.11 1.65 -17.38
N SER A 107 -7.82 0.36 -17.24
CA SER A 107 -8.60 -0.72 -17.87
C SER A 107 -10.08 -0.68 -17.52
N LEU A 108 -10.42 -0.37 -16.26
CA LEU A 108 -11.82 -0.26 -15.80
C LEU A 108 -12.52 1.01 -16.30
N ASN A 109 -11.78 2.10 -16.48
CA ASN A 109 -12.34 3.34 -17.05
C ASN A 109 -12.54 3.25 -18.57
N ASP A 110 -11.71 2.44 -19.25
CA ASP A 110 -11.78 2.23 -20.70
C ASP A 110 -12.82 1.18 -21.09
N ALA A 111 -13.30 0.37 -20.14
CA ALA A 111 -14.38 -0.58 -20.34
C ALA A 111 -15.64 0.13 -20.82
N ARG A 112 -16.25 -0.37 -21.90
CA ARG A 112 -17.44 0.26 -22.51
C ARG A 112 -18.70 -0.52 -22.24
N THR A 113 -18.59 -1.84 -22.14
CA THR A 113 -19.70 -2.75 -21.93
C THR A 113 -19.54 -3.55 -20.64
N GLY A 114 -20.62 -4.15 -20.13
CA GLY A 114 -20.58 -5.09 -19.02
C GLY A 114 -19.60 -6.24 -19.26
N ALA A 115 -19.48 -6.73 -20.50
CA ALA A 115 -18.49 -7.74 -20.86
C ALA A 115 -17.04 -7.23 -20.66
N ASP A 116 -16.71 -6.05 -21.20
CA ASP A 116 -15.38 -5.44 -21.01
C ASP A 116 -15.07 -5.19 -19.53
N GLN A 117 -16.09 -4.77 -18.78
CA GLN A 117 -15.98 -4.50 -17.35
C GLN A 117 -15.73 -5.79 -16.57
N SER A 118 -16.39 -6.90 -16.89
CA SER A 118 -16.16 -8.19 -16.23
C SER A 118 -14.74 -8.72 -16.49
N ASP A 119 -14.25 -8.60 -17.72
CA ASP A 119 -12.88 -8.99 -18.08
C ASP A 119 -11.84 -8.18 -17.30
N ALA A 120 -12.05 -6.85 -17.19
CA ALA A 120 -11.19 -5.98 -16.40
C ALA A 120 -11.26 -6.30 -14.89
N LEU A 121 -12.46 -6.57 -14.36
CA LEU A 121 -12.66 -6.92 -12.95
C LEU A 121 -12.06 -8.28 -12.60
N THR A 122 -12.03 -9.24 -13.52
CA THR A 122 -11.37 -10.54 -13.30
C THR A 122 -9.90 -10.34 -12.94
N ARG A 123 -9.19 -9.52 -13.72
CA ARG A 123 -7.77 -9.20 -13.46
C ARG A 123 -7.59 -8.46 -12.16
N LEU A 124 -8.47 -7.49 -11.87
CA LEU A 124 -8.44 -6.74 -10.61
C LEU A 124 -8.63 -7.67 -9.41
N VAL A 125 -9.60 -8.59 -9.45
CA VAL A 125 -9.89 -9.51 -8.35
C VAL A 125 -8.69 -10.41 -8.05
N MET A 126 -7.99 -10.92 -9.07
CA MET A 126 -6.76 -11.71 -8.89
C MET A 126 -5.65 -10.88 -8.24
N MET A 127 -5.40 -9.67 -8.76
CA MET A 127 -4.40 -8.75 -8.18
C MET A 127 -4.69 -8.44 -6.70
N LEU A 128 -5.95 -8.16 -6.36
CA LEU A 128 -6.33 -7.86 -4.97
C LEU A 128 -6.26 -9.09 -4.07
N ASP A 129 -6.49 -10.29 -4.59
CA ASP A 129 -6.29 -11.54 -3.86
C ASP A 129 -4.81 -11.74 -3.50
N ASP A 130 -3.91 -11.59 -4.47
CA ASP A 130 -2.46 -11.64 -4.27
C ASP A 130 -2.02 -10.58 -3.25
N ALA A 131 -2.59 -9.37 -3.34
CA ALA A 131 -2.32 -8.30 -2.39
C ALA A 131 -2.68 -8.69 -0.94
N THR A 132 -3.82 -9.35 -0.70
CA THR A 132 -4.14 -9.80 0.67
C THR A 132 -3.06 -10.72 1.24
N GLN A 133 -2.58 -11.68 0.43
CA GLN A 133 -1.58 -12.66 0.85
C GLN A 133 -0.21 -12.00 1.09
N VAL A 134 0.20 -11.11 0.17
CA VAL A 134 1.46 -10.35 0.26
C VAL A 134 1.46 -9.46 1.50
N GLY A 135 0.37 -8.75 1.77
CA GLY A 135 0.30 -7.77 2.86
C GLY A 135 0.38 -8.43 4.23
N GLU A 136 -0.31 -9.56 4.40
CA GLU A 136 -0.17 -10.36 5.61
C GLU A 136 1.24 -10.94 5.78
N ALA A 137 1.85 -11.42 4.70
CA ALA A 137 3.21 -11.95 4.74
C ALA A 137 4.22 -10.84 5.10
N ALA A 138 4.08 -9.65 4.49
CA ALA A 138 4.89 -8.48 4.79
C ALA A 138 4.75 -8.07 6.26
N ALA A 139 3.53 -7.99 6.79
CA ALA A 139 3.31 -7.69 8.20
C ALA A 139 4.04 -8.66 9.12
N ARG A 140 3.99 -9.98 8.84
CA ARG A 140 4.71 -10.99 9.62
C ARG A 140 6.23 -10.83 9.53
N VAL A 141 6.77 -10.49 8.37
CA VAL A 141 8.20 -10.22 8.17
C VAL A 141 8.64 -8.98 8.95
N MET A 142 7.84 -7.92 8.95
CA MET A 142 8.14 -6.70 9.71
C MET A 142 8.13 -6.94 11.22
N GLU A 143 7.21 -7.75 11.73
CA GLU A 143 7.14 -8.13 13.17
C GLU A 143 8.32 -8.98 13.66
N THR A 144 8.96 -9.72 12.76
CA THR A 144 10.14 -10.52 13.08
C THR A 144 11.42 -9.72 12.89
N ALA A 145 11.48 -8.83 11.90
CA ALA A 145 12.59 -7.91 11.69
C ALA A 145 12.81 -6.97 12.88
N ASP A 146 11.74 -6.52 13.54
CA ASP A 146 11.81 -5.72 14.78
C ASP A 146 12.47 -6.46 15.97
N ARG A 147 12.72 -7.78 15.84
CA ARG A 147 13.38 -8.61 16.87
C ARG A 147 14.83 -8.99 16.55
N ILE A 148 15.34 -8.68 15.36
CA ILE A 148 16.68 -9.09 14.92
C ILE A 148 17.44 -7.84 14.46
N GLU A 149 18.54 -7.50 15.14
CA GLU A 149 19.39 -6.37 14.74
C GLU A 149 19.85 -6.50 13.28
N PRO A 150 19.97 -5.37 12.55
CA PRO A 150 20.20 -5.40 11.11
C PRO A 150 21.54 -6.07 10.78
N VAL A 151 21.47 -7.19 10.06
CA VAL A 151 22.63 -7.82 9.44
C VAL A 151 22.91 -7.09 8.14
N ASP A 152 24.07 -6.44 8.08
CA ASP A 152 24.61 -5.67 6.96
C ASP A 152 24.76 -6.58 5.72
N GLY A 153 23.66 -6.73 4.97
CA GLY A 153 23.49 -7.73 3.93
C GLY A 153 23.10 -7.09 2.62
N GLY A 154 24.00 -6.26 2.07
CA GLY A 154 23.83 -5.56 0.80
C GLY A 154 23.56 -6.52 -0.37
N LEU A 155 22.28 -6.80 -0.63
CA LEU A 155 21.84 -7.44 -1.87
C LEU A 155 21.47 -6.35 -2.87
N THR A 156 22.41 -6.02 -3.75
CA THR A 156 22.28 -5.08 -4.87
C THR A 156 21.40 -5.63 -6.02
N GLY A 157 20.28 -6.31 -5.74
CA GLY A 157 19.33 -6.77 -6.77
C GLY A 157 18.49 -5.61 -7.35
N LYS A 158 18.36 -5.45 -8.67
CA LYS A 158 17.47 -4.41 -9.22
C LYS A 158 16.02 -4.86 -9.03
N CYS A 159 15.09 -3.92 -8.79
CA CYS A 159 13.66 -4.26 -8.83
C CYS A 159 13.26 -4.58 -10.27
N GLU A 160 13.33 -5.85 -10.65
CA GLU A 160 12.70 -6.35 -11.87
C GLU A 160 11.20 -6.50 -11.62
N ALA A 161 10.40 -6.00 -12.56
CA ALA A 161 8.95 -6.08 -12.47
C ALA A 161 8.52 -7.54 -12.59
N VAL A 162 7.86 -8.07 -11.57
CA VAL A 162 7.18 -9.37 -11.67
C VAL A 162 5.82 -9.10 -12.31
N PRO A 163 5.53 -9.64 -13.51
CA PRO A 163 4.20 -9.52 -14.08
C PRO A 163 3.22 -10.31 -13.22
N PHE A 164 2.20 -9.63 -12.67
CA PHE A 164 1.01 -10.29 -12.14
C PHE A 164 0.32 -10.98 -13.33
N ARG A 165 0.24 -12.31 -13.28
CA ARG A 165 -0.17 -13.15 -14.40
C ARG A 165 -1.64 -13.51 -14.33
#